data_AF-A0A0Q5SZT1-F1
#
_entry.id   AF-A0A0Q5SZT1-F1
#
_cell.length_a   1.000
_cell.length_b   1.000
_cell.length_c   1.000
_cell.angle_alpha   90.00
_cell.angle_beta   90.00
_cell.angle_gamma   90.00
#
_symmetry.space_group_name_H-M   'P 1'
#
loop_
_entity.id
_entity.type
_entity.pdbx_description
1 polymer ?
#
loop_
_entity_poly.entity_id
_entity_poly.type
_entity_poly.pdbx_seq_one_letter_code
_entity_poly.pdbx_strand_id
1 'polypeptide(L)'
;MKKIIAALDGLKYAESTVQFAIQIARETRSHLVGVFLEDFSYHSYSIYELAPRLEPWEHQLRKRNEQDLISRAESVEKFTALCHKAEIEFSIHHDRNFALPELLHETVYADLLIIGKNETLSPLPQVPPTGFLRDLLGDIQCPVLVVPEDFELVNKIVLLYDGQPSSMFAIKMFSYLLPFMKMLPVEILTVKPENEDLHLPDNHLMKEFSRRHFHNASYHVLHGAAEQEIVKYLKESEKPPLVVLGAYQRNLVSRWFRQSMADVLMEKLDSPLFIAHT
;
A
#
# COMPACT_ATOMS: atom_id res chain seq x y z
N MET A 1 -12.38 -6.60 16.76
CA MET A 1 -12.67 -6.16 15.37
C MET A 1 -11.46 -5.38 14.91
N LYS A 2 -10.96 -5.60 13.69
CA LYS A 2 -9.78 -4.86 13.19
C LYS A 2 -10.21 -3.48 12.69
N LYS A 3 -9.34 -2.48 12.81
CA LYS A 3 -9.47 -1.15 12.18
C LYS A 3 -8.63 -1.12 10.91
N ILE A 4 -9.27 -0.97 9.75
CA ILE A 4 -8.60 -0.82 8.46
C ILE A 4 -8.75 0.63 8.02
N ILE A 5 -7.68 1.24 7.55
CA ILE A 5 -7.71 2.58 6.97
C ILE A 5 -7.60 2.48 5.45
N ALA A 6 -8.45 3.21 4.73
CA ALA A 6 -8.22 3.58 3.34
C ALA A 6 -7.82 5.06 3.30
N ALA A 7 -6.58 5.35 2.90
CA ALA A 7 -6.13 6.72 2.68
C ALA A 7 -6.58 7.18 1.29
N LEU A 8 -7.30 8.29 1.23
CA LEU A 8 -7.93 8.79 0.02
C LEU A 8 -7.61 10.26 -0.19
N ASP A 9 -7.17 10.59 -1.40
CA ASP A 9 -7.12 11.96 -1.88
C ASP A 9 -8.52 12.38 -2.35
N GLY A 10 -9.10 13.39 -1.69
CA GLY A 10 -10.41 13.91 -2.05
C GLY A 10 -10.48 14.61 -3.42
N LEU A 11 -9.34 15.03 -3.97
CA LEU A 11 -9.21 15.63 -5.30
C LEU A 11 -8.82 14.61 -6.38
N LYS A 12 -8.11 13.54 -6.00
CA LYS A 12 -7.71 12.44 -6.89
C LYS A 12 -8.23 11.10 -6.37
N TYR A 13 -9.54 10.93 -6.43
CA TYR A 13 -10.21 9.75 -5.88
C TYR A 13 -9.72 8.43 -6.51
N ALA A 14 -9.05 7.60 -5.71
CA ALA A 14 -8.55 6.29 -6.13
C ALA A 14 -9.59 5.19 -5.88
N GLU A 15 -10.38 4.85 -6.90
CA GLU A 15 -11.44 3.84 -6.77
C GLU A 15 -10.90 2.45 -6.41
N SER A 16 -9.74 2.04 -6.93
CA SER A 16 -9.12 0.76 -6.60
C SER A 16 -8.81 0.61 -5.11
N THR A 17 -8.35 1.68 -4.47
CA THR A 17 -8.07 1.72 -3.02
C THR A 17 -9.33 1.39 -2.23
N VAL A 18 -10.46 1.99 -2.61
CA VAL A 18 -11.75 1.74 -1.97
C VAL A 18 -12.24 0.31 -2.24
N GLN A 19 -12.09 -0.19 -3.46
CA GLN A 19 -12.51 -1.56 -3.80
C GLN A 19 -11.71 -2.63 -3.03
N PHE A 20 -10.38 -2.49 -2.94
CA PHE A 20 -9.54 -3.35 -2.09
C PHE A 20 -9.93 -3.23 -0.61
N ALA A 21 -10.15 -2.01 -0.12
CA ALA A 21 -10.52 -1.78 1.28
C ALA A 21 -11.86 -2.40 1.65
N ILE A 22 -12.88 -2.25 0.80
CA ILE A 22 -14.20 -2.87 0.97
C ILE A 22 -14.08 -4.39 0.97
N GLN A 23 -13.33 -4.97 0.01
CA GLN A 23 -13.13 -6.41 -0.04
C GLN A 23 -12.53 -6.91 1.27
N ILE A 24 -11.41 -6.31 1.71
CA ILE A 24 -10.73 -6.74 2.93
C ILE A 24 -11.63 -6.55 4.15
N ALA A 25 -12.29 -5.40 4.29
CA ALA A 25 -13.18 -5.12 5.42
C ALA A 25 -14.31 -6.14 5.51
N ARG A 26 -14.94 -6.48 4.37
CA ARG A 26 -16.01 -7.48 4.29
C ARG A 26 -15.51 -8.88 4.68
N GLU A 27 -14.43 -9.35 4.06
CA GLU A 27 -13.91 -10.72 4.32
C GLU A 27 -13.37 -10.88 5.75
N THR A 28 -12.94 -9.79 6.38
CA THR A 28 -12.39 -9.81 7.75
C THR A 28 -13.38 -9.35 8.82
N ARG A 29 -14.59 -8.90 8.43
CA ARG A 29 -15.59 -8.26 9.32
C ARG A 29 -14.95 -7.16 10.18
N SER A 30 -14.26 -6.26 9.49
CA SER A 30 -13.48 -5.18 10.11
C SER A 30 -14.21 -3.86 9.95
N HIS A 31 -13.85 -2.89 10.80
CA HIS A 31 -14.31 -1.51 10.67
C HIS A 31 -13.41 -0.78 9.67
N LEU A 32 -14.00 -0.22 8.61
CA LEU A 32 -13.28 0.54 7.61
C LEU A 32 -13.32 2.04 7.90
N VAL A 33 -12.17 2.69 7.98
CA VAL A 33 -12.08 4.14 8.11
C VAL A 33 -11.58 4.72 6.81
N GLY A 34 -12.42 5.52 6.14
CA GLY A 34 -11.99 6.35 5.01
C GLY A 34 -11.35 7.62 5.55
N VAL A 35 -10.03 7.75 5.43
CA VAL A 35 -9.28 8.95 5.82
C VAL A 35 -9.10 9.81 4.57
N PHE A 36 -9.83 10.91 4.50
CA PHE A 36 -9.74 11.89 3.42
C PHE A 36 -8.68 12.93 3.77
N LEU A 37 -7.60 12.92 3.01
CA LEU A 37 -6.45 13.80 3.20
C LEU A 37 -6.75 15.16 2.55
N GLU A 38 -7.40 16.04 3.30
CA GLU A 38 -7.87 17.36 2.88
C GLU A 38 -6.89 18.45 3.32
N ASP A 39 -5.59 18.25 3.02
CA ASP A 39 -4.54 19.21 3.39
C ASP A 39 -4.90 20.62 2.88
N PHE A 40 -4.99 21.57 3.80
CA PHE A 40 -5.40 22.94 3.51
C PHE A 40 -4.48 23.65 2.51
N SER A 41 -3.24 23.18 2.38
CA SER A 41 -2.24 23.71 1.44
C SER A 41 -2.30 23.02 0.07
N TYR A 42 -3.03 21.90 -0.03
CA TYR A 42 -3.18 21.13 -1.24
C TYR A 42 -4.43 21.53 -2.02
N HIS A 43 -4.20 21.90 -3.29
CA HIS A 43 -5.23 22.31 -4.24
C HIS A 43 -5.11 21.54 -5.55
N SER A 44 -6.20 21.47 -6.31
CA SER A 44 -6.19 20.84 -7.65
C SER A 44 -5.34 21.58 -8.68
N TYR A 45 -4.85 22.77 -8.33
CA TYR A 45 -4.15 23.69 -9.21
C TYR A 45 -2.81 24.14 -8.62
N SER A 46 -1.89 24.51 -9.52
CA SER A 46 -0.64 25.15 -9.12
C SER A 46 -0.84 26.66 -8.94
N ILE A 47 -0.34 27.24 -7.85
CA ILE A 47 -0.33 28.70 -7.65
C ILE A 47 0.43 29.44 -8.77
N TYR A 48 1.34 28.75 -9.47
CA TYR A 48 2.07 29.30 -10.62
C TYR A 48 1.22 29.38 -11.88
N GLU A 49 0.19 28.52 -12.02
CA GLU A 49 -0.80 28.61 -13.11
C GLU A 49 -1.71 29.82 -12.93
N LEU A 50 -1.92 30.24 -11.68
CA LEU A 50 -2.67 31.44 -11.31
C LEU A 50 -1.73 32.64 -11.20
N ALA A 51 -1.02 32.96 -12.28
CA ALA A 51 -0.08 34.08 -12.29
C ALA A 51 -0.76 35.40 -11.82
N PRO A 52 -0.18 36.14 -10.86
CA PRO A 52 -0.81 37.28 -10.17
C PRO A 52 -0.94 38.56 -11.01
N ARG A 53 -1.08 38.48 -12.34
CA ARG A 53 -0.93 39.63 -13.25
C ARG A 53 -2.23 40.18 -13.84
N LEU A 54 -3.38 39.54 -13.65
CA LEU A 54 -4.65 40.02 -14.21
C LEU A 54 -5.81 39.83 -13.22
N GLU A 55 -6.43 40.95 -12.83
CA GLU A 55 -7.82 40.94 -12.32
C GLU A 55 -8.73 40.29 -13.37
N PRO A 56 -9.57 39.30 -13.02
CA PRO A 56 -10.04 39.00 -11.67
C PRO A 56 -9.42 37.70 -11.10
N TRP A 57 -8.18 37.78 -10.63
CA TRP A 57 -7.46 36.68 -9.98
C TRP A 57 -8.20 36.13 -8.74
N GLU A 58 -8.77 37.01 -7.90
CA GLU A 58 -9.51 36.60 -6.70
C GLU A 58 -10.77 35.78 -7.04
N HIS A 59 -11.48 36.16 -8.11
CA HIS A 59 -12.67 35.44 -8.54
C HIS A 59 -12.32 34.04 -9.08
N GLN A 60 -11.24 33.93 -9.85
CA GLN A 60 -10.78 32.63 -10.35
C GLN A 60 -10.32 31.72 -9.21
N LEU A 61 -9.61 32.28 -8.22
CA LEU A 61 -9.17 31.56 -7.03
C LEU A 61 -10.37 31.04 -6.21
N ARG A 62 -11.36 31.90 -5.94
CA ARG A 62 -12.59 31.49 -5.25
C ARG A 62 -13.32 30.37 -5.99
N LYS A 63 -13.48 30.52 -7.31
CA LYS A 63 -14.14 29.50 -8.13
C LYS A 63 -13.41 28.15 -8.09
N ARG A 64 -12.07 28.14 -8.17
CA ARG A 64 -11.30 26.88 -8.06
C ARG A 64 -11.37 26.27 -6.67
N ASN A 65 -11.33 27.08 -5.62
CA ASN A 65 -11.52 26.59 -4.25
C ASN A 65 -12.91 25.99 -4.03
N GLU A 66 -13.97 26.61 -4.59
CA GLU A 66 -15.32 26.05 -4.57
C GLU A 66 -15.39 24.72 -5.33
N GLN A 67 -14.72 24.60 -6.48
CA GLN A 67 -14.62 23.34 -7.21
C GLN A 67 -13.91 22.25 -6.41
N ASP A 68 -12.80 22.57 -5.74
CA ASP A 68 -12.09 21.63 -4.87
C ASP A 68 -12.98 21.11 -3.73
N LEU A 69 -13.79 22.00 -3.12
CA LEU A 69 -14.76 21.60 -2.09
C LEU A 69 -15.83 20.65 -2.63
N ILE A 70 -16.34 20.91 -3.84
CA ILE A 70 -17.32 20.04 -4.50
C ILE A 70 -16.69 18.67 -4.79
N SER A 71 -15.50 18.64 -5.38
CA SER A 71 -14.81 17.38 -5.71
C SER A 71 -14.51 16.54 -4.46
N ARG A 72 -14.09 17.17 -3.36
CA ARG A 72 -13.91 16.49 -2.06
C ARG A 72 -15.21 15.89 -1.54
N ALA A 73 -16.32 16.65 -1.58
CA ALA A 73 -17.62 16.15 -1.17
C ALA A 73 -18.09 14.97 -2.04
N GLU A 74 -17.93 15.05 -3.36
CA GLU A 74 -18.27 13.95 -4.29
C GLU A 74 -17.46 12.69 -3.99
N SER A 75 -16.17 12.82 -3.66
CA SER A 75 -15.31 11.70 -3.27
C SER A 75 -15.82 11.00 -2.00
N VAL A 76 -16.24 11.78 -1.00
CA VAL A 76 -16.82 11.27 0.25
C VAL A 76 -18.16 10.57 0.01
N GLU A 77 -19.02 11.15 -0.83
CA GLU A 77 -20.30 10.56 -1.21
C GLU A 77 -20.11 9.23 -1.96
N LYS A 78 -19.17 9.17 -2.91
CA LYS A 78 -18.83 7.93 -3.64
C LYS A 78 -18.37 6.83 -2.68
N PHE A 79 -17.45 7.14 -1.77
CA PHE A 79 -16.99 6.19 -0.76
C PHE A 79 -18.13 5.68 0.12
N THR A 80 -18.96 6.60 0.62
CA THR A 80 -20.13 6.31 1.47
C THR A 80 -21.12 5.39 0.75
N ALA A 81 -21.44 5.68 -0.51
CA ALA A 81 -22.35 4.87 -1.31
C ALA A 81 -21.81 3.45 -1.55
N LEU A 82 -20.51 3.32 -1.84
CA LEU A 82 -19.87 2.01 -2.02
C LEU A 82 -19.85 1.19 -0.72
N CYS A 83 -19.55 1.83 0.42
CA CYS A 83 -19.54 1.16 1.72
C CYS A 83 -20.94 0.69 2.14
N HIS A 84 -21.97 1.53 1.95
CA HIS A 84 -23.36 1.12 2.20
C HIS A 84 -23.80 -0.03 1.29
N LYS A 85 -23.47 0.03 -0.01
CA LYS A 85 -23.78 -1.05 -0.97
C LYS A 85 -23.11 -2.37 -0.59
N ALA A 86 -21.93 -2.31 0.04
CA ALA A 86 -21.20 -3.48 0.50
C ALA A 86 -21.62 -3.97 1.89
N GLU A 87 -22.52 -3.26 2.57
CA GLU A 87 -23.05 -3.60 3.90
C GLU A 87 -21.94 -3.76 4.96
N ILE A 88 -20.92 -2.90 4.93
CA ILE A 88 -19.82 -2.90 5.91
C ILE A 88 -19.94 -1.77 6.93
N GLU A 89 -19.36 -1.96 8.12
CA GLU A 89 -19.22 -0.89 9.11
C GLU A 89 -18.09 0.06 8.70
N PHE A 90 -18.37 1.35 8.65
CA PHE A 90 -17.37 2.35 8.30
C PHE A 90 -17.51 3.67 9.07
N SER A 91 -16.43 4.43 9.08
CA SER A 91 -16.36 5.82 9.55
C SER A 91 -15.59 6.67 8.55
N ILE A 92 -15.80 7.98 8.61
CA ILE A 92 -15.16 8.95 7.71
C ILE A 92 -14.39 9.95 8.57
N HIS A 93 -13.10 10.09 8.31
CA HIS A 93 -12.24 11.07 8.95
C HIS A 93 -11.81 12.10 7.90
N HIS A 94 -11.93 13.38 8.26
CA HIS A 94 -11.44 14.49 7.44
C HIS A 94 -10.20 15.07 8.10
N ASP A 95 -9.05 14.74 7.54
CA ASP A 95 -7.74 15.16 8.02
C ASP A 95 -7.37 16.44 7.27
N ARG A 96 -7.55 17.58 7.94
CA ARG A 96 -7.49 18.92 7.36
C ARG A 96 -6.17 19.63 7.61
N ASN A 97 -5.25 19.03 8.37
CA ASN A 97 -3.91 19.59 8.55
C ASN A 97 -2.96 18.96 7.52
N PHE A 98 -1.67 18.90 7.85
CA PHE A 98 -0.69 18.28 6.98
C PHE A 98 -0.95 16.78 6.87
N ALA A 99 -1.15 16.30 5.64
CA ALA A 99 -1.64 14.95 5.41
C ALA A 99 -0.70 13.85 5.93
N LEU A 100 0.63 14.01 5.77
CA LEU A 100 1.60 12.97 6.17
C LEU A 100 1.62 12.77 7.71
N PRO A 101 1.81 13.82 8.55
CA PRO A 101 1.76 13.66 10.01
C PRO A 101 0.44 13.09 10.54
N GLU A 102 -0.70 13.52 9.99
CA GLU A 102 -2.02 13.03 10.44
C GLU A 102 -2.22 11.56 10.09
N LEU A 103 -1.91 11.17 8.84
CA LEU A 103 -2.00 9.77 8.43
C LEU A 103 -1.05 8.88 9.25
N LEU A 104 0.17 9.33 9.51
CA LEU A 104 1.11 8.62 10.40
C LEU A 104 0.53 8.46 11.81
N HIS A 105 -0.13 9.48 12.35
CA HIS A 105 -0.78 9.39 13.66
C HIS A 105 -1.93 8.39 13.67
N GLU A 106 -2.79 8.41 12.65
CA GLU A 106 -3.88 7.44 12.47
C GLU A 106 -3.36 5.99 12.39
N THR A 107 -2.20 5.77 11.75
CA THR A 107 -1.60 4.42 11.62
C THR A 107 -1.17 3.81 12.94
N VAL A 108 -0.90 4.61 13.98
CA VAL A 108 -0.59 4.12 15.34
C VAL A 108 -1.73 3.28 15.90
N TYR A 109 -2.97 3.59 15.53
CA TYR A 109 -4.18 2.98 16.06
C TYR A 109 -4.90 2.07 15.05
N ALA A 110 -4.25 1.75 13.92
CA ALA A 110 -4.82 0.94 12.85
C ALA A 110 -4.11 -0.41 12.72
N ASP A 111 -4.85 -1.41 12.28
CA ASP A 111 -4.31 -2.75 12.01
C ASP A 111 -3.71 -2.86 10.60
N LEU A 112 -4.23 -2.07 9.64
CA LEU A 112 -3.80 -2.06 8.24
C LEU A 112 -4.12 -0.71 7.60
N LEU A 113 -3.15 -0.14 6.88
CA LEU A 113 -3.38 0.96 5.93
C LEU A 113 -3.49 0.41 4.51
N ILE A 114 -4.40 0.94 3.71
CA ILE A 114 -4.53 0.68 2.27
C ILE A 114 -4.39 2.01 1.54
N ILE A 115 -3.49 2.07 0.56
CA ILE A 115 -3.18 3.29 -0.18
C ILE A 115 -2.80 2.97 -1.63
N GLY A 116 -3.16 3.85 -2.57
CA GLY A 116 -2.80 3.70 -3.98
C GLY A 116 -1.30 3.92 -4.22
N LYS A 117 -0.70 3.12 -5.10
CA LYS A 117 0.73 3.21 -5.48
C LYS A 117 1.13 4.55 -6.11
N ASN A 118 0.16 5.27 -6.68
CA ASN A 118 0.34 6.54 -7.37
C ASN A 118 0.07 7.75 -6.46
N GLU A 119 -0.19 7.53 -5.17
CA GLU A 119 -0.58 8.61 -4.26
C GLU A 119 0.56 9.62 -4.08
N THR A 120 0.26 10.90 -4.28
CA THR A 120 1.24 12.00 -4.24
C THR A 120 0.86 13.11 -3.28
N LEU A 121 -0.43 13.25 -2.95
CA LEU A 121 -1.02 14.44 -2.28
C LEU A 121 -0.46 15.76 -2.79
N SER A 122 -0.28 15.81 -4.11
CA SER A 122 0.31 16.92 -4.83
C SER A 122 -0.38 17.02 -6.18
N PRO A 123 -0.55 18.22 -6.76
CA PRO A 123 -1.14 18.31 -8.10
C PRO A 123 -0.16 17.74 -9.14
N LEU A 124 1.14 17.75 -8.84
CA LEU A 124 2.20 17.29 -9.73
C LEU A 124 2.25 15.77 -9.78
N PRO A 125 2.19 15.17 -10.99
CA PRO A 125 2.37 13.73 -11.15
C PRO A 125 3.81 13.34 -10.77
N GLN A 126 3.96 12.18 -10.14
CA GLN A 126 5.25 11.58 -9.82
C GLN A 126 5.24 10.12 -10.25
N VAL A 127 6.41 9.61 -10.62
CA VAL A 127 6.57 8.18 -10.91
C VAL A 127 6.66 7.42 -9.57
N PRO A 128 5.93 6.30 -9.41
CA PRO A 128 6.08 5.44 -8.24
C PRO A 128 7.51 4.89 -8.08
N PRO A 129 8.01 4.74 -6.84
CA PRO A 129 7.39 5.22 -5.61
C PRO A 129 7.45 6.74 -5.52
N THR A 130 6.34 7.36 -5.13
CA THR A 130 6.24 8.81 -4.96
C THR A 130 7.03 9.27 -3.73
N GLY A 131 7.36 10.56 -3.64
CA GLY A 131 7.99 11.12 -2.44
C GLY A 131 7.13 10.87 -1.19
N PHE A 132 5.84 11.13 -1.29
CA PHE A 132 4.87 10.92 -0.22
C PHE A 132 4.87 9.46 0.28
N LEU A 133 4.81 8.47 -0.62
CA LEU A 133 4.83 7.06 -0.23
C LEU A 133 6.15 6.64 0.41
N ARG A 134 7.29 7.14 -0.07
CA ARG A 134 8.60 6.84 0.57
C ARG A 134 8.67 7.36 2.00
N ASP A 135 8.23 8.59 2.22
CA ASP A 135 8.23 9.21 3.55
C ASP A 135 7.23 8.51 4.47
N LEU A 136 6.03 8.21 3.98
CA LEU A 136 5.01 7.44 4.70
C LEU A 136 5.52 6.06 5.11
N LEU A 137 5.99 5.25 4.13
CA LEU A 137 6.46 3.89 4.39
C LEU A 137 7.70 3.86 5.29
N GLY A 138 8.50 4.93 5.32
CA GLY A 138 9.65 5.05 6.21
C GLY A 138 9.27 5.11 7.68
N ASP A 139 8.16 5.76 8.02
CA ASP A 139 7.83 6.10 9.42
C ASP A 139 6.48 5.53 9.90
N ILE A 140 5.77 4.79 9.05
CA ILE A 140 4.49 4.14 9.36
C ILE A 140 4.57 3.16 10.54
N GLN A 141 3.46 3.03 11.28
CA GLN A 141 3.38 2.25 12.52
C GLN A 141 2.51 0.99 12.39
N CYS A 142 1.92 0.73 11.21
CA CYS A 142 1.15 -0.48 10.93
C CYS A 142 1.52 -1.07 9.55
N PRO A 143 1.14 -2.32 9.25
CA PRO A 143 1.27 -2.87 7.91
C PRO A 143 0.52 -2.04 6.87
N VAL A 144 1.05 -2.01 5.65
CA VAL A 144 0.50 -1.25 4.52
C VAL A 144 0.23 -2.17 3.36
N LEU A 145 -0.94 -2.06 2.75
CA LEU A 145 -1.25 -2.62 1.45
C LEU A 145 -1.22 -1.49 0.42
N VAL A 146 -0.13 -1.43 -0.35
CA VAL A 146 -0.03 -0.53 -1.49
C VAL A 146 -0.72 -1.21 -2.68
N VAL A 147 -1.72 -0.55 -3.27
CA VAL A 147 -2.54 -1.14 -4.33
C VAL A 147 -2.31 -0.49 -5.70
N PRO A 148 -2.43 -1.24 -6.81
CA PRO A 148 -2.36 -0.67 -8.16
C PRO A 148 -3.55 0.24 -8.48
N GLU A 149 -3.47 0.93 -9.62
CA GLU A 149 -4.51 1.83 -10.11
C GLU A 149 -5.80 1.08 -10.48
N ASP A 150 -5.67 -0.13 -11.01
CA ASP A 150 -6.78 -0.99 -11.35
C ASP A 150 -7.01 -2.05 -10.27
N PHE A 151 -8.27 -2.29 -9.93
CA PHE A 151 -8.64 -3.34 -8.98
C PHE A 151 -8.79 -4.69 -9.70
N GLU A 152 -8.08 -5.69 -9.18
CA GLU A 152 -8.30 -7.09 -9.54
C GLU A 152 -8.34 -7.96 -8.29
N LEU A 153 -9.16 -9.02 -8.34
CA LEU A 153 -9.19 -10.02 -7.28
C LEU A 153 -7.87 -10.78 -7.24
N VAL A 154 -7.24 -10.76 -6.06
CA VAL A 154 -6.01 -11.51 -5.78
C VAL A 154 -6.29 -13.00 -5.92
N ASN A 155 -5.55 -13.66 -6.82
CA ASN A 155 -5.66 -15.09 -7.08
C ASN A 155 -4.45 -15.90 -6.54
N LYS A 156 -3.34 -15.24 -6.22
CA LYS A 156 -2.09 -15.85 -5.78
C LYS A 156 -1.34 -14.91 -4.85
N ILE A 157 -0.68 -15.49 -3.85
CA ILE A 157 0.18 -14.78 -2.91
C ILE A 157 1.64 -15.20 -3.14
N VAL A 158 2.54 -14.24 -3.24
CA VAL A 158 3.99 -14.48 -3.26
C VAL A 158 4.60 -13.88 -2.00
N LEU A 159 5.16 -14.73 -1.14
CA LEU A 159 5.84 -14.35 0.09
C LEU A 159 7.33 -14.21 -0.18
N LEU A 160 7.86 -12.98 -0.15
CA LEU A 160 9.29 -12.76 -0.26
C LEU A 160 9.97 -13.09 1.07
N TYR A 161 10.93 -14.00 1.02
CA TYR A 161 11.60 -14.54 2.20
C TYR A 161 13.09 -14.66 1.99
N ASP A 162 13.86 -14.01 2.85
CA ASP A 162 15.33 -13.95 2.83
C ASP A 162 15.96 -14.53 4.12
N GLY A 163 15.14 -15.12 5.01
CA GLY A 163 15.60 -15.61 6.32
C GLY A 163 15.73 -14.53 7.39
N GLN A 164 15.56 -13.25 7.06
CA GLN A 164 15.70 -12.16 8.03
C GLN A 164 14.42 -11.99 8.89
N PRO A 165 14.55 -11.47 10.12
CA PRO A 165 13.40 -11.19 10.98
C PRO A 165 12.31 -10.32 10.32
N SER A 166 12.69 -9.38 9.44
CA SER A 166 11.73 -8.51 8.76
C SER A 166 10.84 -9.23 7.75
N SER A 167 11.38 -10.17 6.97
CA SER A 167 10.56 -10.94 6.02
C SER A 167 9.59 -11.85 6.78
N MET A 168 10.04 -12.47 7.87
CA MET A 168 9.16 -13.23 8.75
C MET A 168 8.11 -12.37 9.46
N PHE A 169 8.47 -11.16 9.90
CA PHE A 169 7.52 -10.22 10.47
C PHE A 169 6.39 -9.90 9.48
N ALA A 170 6.73 -9.54 8.24
CA ALA A 170 5.75 -9.28 7.19
C ALA A 170 4.85 -10.49 6.90
N ILE A 171 5.44 -11.68 6.76
CA ILE A 171 4.69 -12.92 6.53
C ILE A 171 3.72 -13.22 7.70
N LYS A 172 4.16 -13.02 8.95
CA LYS A 172 3.31 -13.22 10.13
C LYS A 172 2.17 -12.22 10.16
N MET A 173 2.46 -10.93 10.01
CA MET A 173 1.45 -9.86 10.00
C MET A 173 0.41 -10.09 8.90
N PHE A 174 0.85 -10.39 7.68
CA PHE A 174 -0.03 -10.78 6.58
C PHE A 174 -0.94 -11.94 6.98
N SER A 175 -0.37 -13.01 7.52
CA SER A 175 -1.13 -14.19 7.90
C SER A 175 -2.15 -13.91 9.01
N TYR A 176 -1.90 -12.96 9.91
CA TYR A 176 -2.81 -12.63 11.00
C TYR A 176 -3.90 -11.65 10.55
N LEU A 177 -3.54 -10.68 9.72
CA LEU A 177 -4.45 -9.65 9.23
C LEU A 177 -5.39 -10.15 8.13
N LEU A 178 -4.89 -10.97 7.22
CA LEU A 178 -5.64 -11.39 6.02
C LEU A 178 -5.83 -12.93 5.97
N PRO A 179 -6.48 -13.54 6.97
CA PRO A 179 -6.58 -15.00 7.06
C PRO A 179 -7.37 -15.63 5.89
N PHE A 180 -8.31 -14.89 5.28
CA PHE A 180 -9.07 -15.37 4.12
C PHE A 180 -8.19 -15.62 2.88
N MET A 181 -7.07 -14.92 2.76
CA MET A 181 -6.12 -15.09 1.65
C MET A 181 -5.25 -16.35 1.78
N LYS A 182 -5.23 -17.00 2.95
CA LYS A 182 -4.47 -18.26 3.18
C LYS A 182 -5.02 -19.47 2.42
N MET A 183 -6.21 -19.33 1.85
CA MET A 183 -6.85 -20.34 1.00
C MET A 183 -6.34 -20.27 -0.45
N LEU A 184 -5.73 -19.16 -0.85
CA LEU A 184 -5.18 -18.97 -2.18
C LEU A 184 -3.87 -19.76 -2.34
N PRO A 185 -3.45 -20.08 -3.57
CA PRO A 185 -2.09 -20.53 -3.86
C PRO A 185 -1.05 -19.57 -3.25
N VAL A 186 -0.13 -20.12 -2.47
CA VAL A 186 0.96 -19.38 -1.83
C VAL A 186 2.30 -19.88 -2.35
N GLU A 187 3.14 -18.98 -2.82
CA GLU A 187 4.51 -19.25 -3.23
C GLU A 187 5.46 -18.54 -2.24
N ILE A 188 6.41 -19.27 -1.65
CA ILE A 188 7.49 -18.68 -0.87
C ILE A 188 8.69 -18.54 -1.81
N LEU A 189 9.09 -17.29 -2.08
CA LEU A 189 10.16 -16.95 -3.01
C LEU A 189 11.39 -16.43 -2.26
N THR A 190 12.53 -17.06 -2.50
CA THR A 190 13.84 -16.66 -2.00
C THR A 190 14.79 -16.47 -3.18
N VAL A 191 15.57 -15.40 -3.17
CA VAL A 191 16.69 -15.22 -4.10
C VAL A 191 17.99 -15.20 -3.31
N LYS A 192 18.95 -16.01 -3.74
CA LYS A 192 20.27 -16.13 -3.13
C LYS A 192 21.38 -15.75 -4.11
N PRO A 193 22.56 -15.37 -3.62
CA PRO A 193 23.78 -15.30 -4.43
C PRO A 193 24.07 -16.62 -5.17
N GLU A 194 24.75 -16.57 -6.32
CA GLU A 194 25.06 -17.76 -7.15
C GLU A 194 25.96 -18.80 -6.46
N ASN A 195 26.72 -18.37 -5.45
CA ASN A 195 27.66 -19.22 -4.72
C ASN A 195 27.04 -19.92 -3.49
N GLU A 196 25.75 -19.70 -3.21
CA GLU A 196 25.04 -20.37 -2.12
C GLU A 196 24.31 -21.64 -2.60
N ASP A 197 23.83 -22.46 -1.65
CA ASP A 197 22.98 -23.60 -1.97
C ASP A 197 21.53 -23.18 -2.31
N LEU A 198 20.78 -24.11 -2.92
CA LEU A 198 19.35 -23.95 -3.20
C LEU A 198 18.45 -24.34 -2.01
N HIS A 199 18.99 -24.40 -0.79
CA HIS A 199 18.17 -24.66 0.39
C HIS A 199 17.48 -23.39 0.86
N LEU A 200 16.20 -23.51 1.22
CA LEU A 200 15.47 -22.40 1.83
C LEU A 200 16.16 -21.97 3.15
N PRO A 201 16.37 -20.67 3.41
CA PRO A 201 16.89 -20.18 4.69
C PRO A 201 16.03 -20.70 5.85
N ASP A 202 16.66 -21.21 6.91
CA ASP A 202 15.95 -21.83 8.05
C ASP A 202 14.84 -22.81 7.64
N ASN A 203 15.12 -23.63 6.60
CA ASN A 203 14.19 -24.55 5.93
C ASN A 203 13.24 -25.29 6.88
N HIS A 204 13.74 -25.80 8.01
CA HIS A 204 12.92 -26.50 8.99
C HIS A 204 11.86 -25.59 9.60
N LEU A 205 12.25 -24.45 10.19
CA LEU A 205 11.35 -23.53 10.88
C LEU A 205 10.40 -22.84 9.89
N MET A 206 10.86 -22.48 8.70
CA MET A 206 10.01 -21.86 7.70
C MET A 206 8.93 -22.82 7.19
N LYS A 207 9.29 -24.09 6.91
CA LYS A 207 8.30 -25.14 6.57
C LYS A 207 7.37 -25.47 7.71
N GLU A 208 7.89 -25.44 8.94
CA GLU A 208 7.09 -25.67 10.14
C GLU A 208 6.00 -24.60 10.28
N PHE A 209 6.37 -23.34 10.11
CA PHE A 209 5.45 -22.20 10.12
C PHE A 209 4.46 -22.29 8.96
N SER A 210 4.94 -22.38 7.72
CA SER A 210 4.09 -22.30 6.52
C SER A 210 3.02 -23.38 6.50
N ARG A 211 3.32 -24.63 6.89
CA ARG A 211 2.37 -25.75 6.95
C ARG A 211 1.21 -25.53 7.93
N ARG A 212 1.41 -24.68 8.95
CA ARG A 212 0.36 -24.34 9.93
C ARG A 212 -0.45 -23.12 9.51
N HIS A 213 0.13 -22.25 8.68
CA HIS A 213 -0.44 -20.97 8.33
C HIS A 213 -1.05 -20.92 6.92
N PHE A 214 -0.66 -21.81 6.01
CA PHE A 214 -1.11 -21.85 4.62
C PHE A 214 -1.46 -23.28 4.20
N HIS A 215 -2.52 -23.45 3.41
CA HIS A 215 -2.98 -24.79 3.01
C HIS A 215 -1.96 -25.50 2.11
N ASN A 216 -1.51 -24.82 1.05
CA ASN A 216 -0.53 -25.32 0.10
C ASN A 216 0.47 -24.20 -0.24
N ALA A 217 1.62 -24.23 0.42
CA ALA A 217 2.74 -23.34 0.09
C ALA A 217 3.78 -24.09 -0.77
N SER A 218 4.10 -23.58 -1.95
CA SER A 218 5.26 -23.99 -2.74
C SER A 218 6.49 -23.15 -2.35
N TYR A 219 7.68 -23.66 -2.67
CA TYR A 219 8.95 -23.01 -2.33
C TYR A 219 9.77 -22.88 -3.60
N HIS A 220 10.23 -21.66 -3.86
CA HIS A 220 11.03 -21.30 -5.03
C HIS A 220 12.30 -20.62 -4.54
N VAL A 221 13.45 -21.22 -4.82
CA VAL A 221 14.77 -20.65 -4.52
C VAL A 221 15.46 -20.38 -5.84
N LEU A 222 15.77 -19.12 -6.12
CA LEU A 222 16.45 -18.66 -7.33
C LEU A 222 17.86 -18.19 -6.98
N HIS A 223 18.75 -18.21 -7.97
CA HIS A 223 20.05 -17.56 -7.89
C HIS A 223 20.07 -16.25 -8.66
N GLY A 224 20.74 -15.25 -8.12
CA GLY A 224 21.04 -14.00 -8.83
C GLY A 224 20.86 -12.76 -7.97
N ALA A 225 20.74 -11.61 -8.64
CA ALA A 225 20.42 -10.35 -7.98
C ALA A 225 18.93 -10.30 -7.63
N ALA A 226 18.59 -10.21 -6.34
CA ALA A 226 17.20 -10.21 -5.86
C ALA A 226 16.31 -9.20 -6.59
N GLU A 227 16.79 -7.98 -6.82
CA GLU A 227 16.03 -6.90 -7.49
C GLU A 227 15.71 -7.19 -8.97
N GLN A 228 16.42 -8.13 -9.58
CA GLN A 228 16.22 -8.55 -10.97
C GLN A 228 15.39 -9.84 -11.03
N GLU A 229 15.80 -10.87 -10.29
CA GLU A 229 15.17 -12.19 -10.33
C GLU A 229 13.75 -12.17 -9.74
N ILE A 230 13.51 -11.40 -8.67
CA ILE A 230 12.15 -11.28 -8.11
C ILE A 230 11.22 -10.61 -9.12
N VAL A 231 11.66 -9.51 -9.74
CA VAL A 231 10.84 -8.80 -10.74
C VAL A 231 10.57 -9.70 -11.95
N LYS A 232 11.59 -10.40 -12.43
CA LYS A 232 11.47 -11.35 -13.54
C LYS A 232 10.45 -12.45 -13.21
N TYR A 233 10.60 -13.10 -12.06
CA TYR A 233 9.70 -14.16 -11.61
C TYR A 233 8.24 -13.66 -11.47
N LEU A 234 8.04 -12.47 -10.90
CA LEU A 234 6.69 -11.91 -10.74
C LEU A 234 6.04 -11.55 -12.08
N LYS A 235 6.82 -11.10 -13.08
CA LYS A 235 6.33 -10.82 -14.45
C LYS A 235 5.94 -12.07 -15.24
N GLU A 236 6.40 -13.25 -14.85
CA GLU A 236 6.00 -14.52 -15.46
C GLU A 236 4.60 -14.98 -15.02
N SER A 237 4.01 -14.34 -14.02
CA SER A 237 2.64 -14.66 -13.56
C SER A 237 1.59 -14.12 -14.54
N GLU A 238 0.60 -14.95 -14.88
CA GLU A 238 -0.50 -14.59 -15.79
C GLU A 238 -1.32 -13.39 -15.27
N LYS A 239 -1.46 -13.28 -13.95
CA LYS A 239 -2.08 -12.14 -13.26
C LYS A 239 -1.15 -11.59 -12.18
N PRO A 240 -1.23 -10.28 -11.86
CA PRO A 240 -0.44 -9.70 -10.78
C PRO A 240 -0.75 -10.37 -9.43
N PRO A 241 0.22 -11.05 -8.80
CA PRO A 241 0.00 -11.64 -7.47
C PRO A 241 0.03 -10.55 -6.40
N LEU A 242 -0.54 -10.84 -5.22
CA LEU A 242 -0.23 -10.04 -4.04
C LEU A 242 1.14 -10.44 -3.49
N VAL A 243 2.03 -9.47 -3.39
CA VAL A 243 3.41 -9.69 -2.93
C VAL A 243 3.54 -9.24 -1.48
N VAL A 244 4.00 -10.14 -0.61
CA VAL A 244 4.24 -9.85 0.81
C VAL A 244 5.74 -9.69 1.04
N LEU A 245 6.15 -8.57 1.62
CA LEU A 245 7.57 -8.29 1.87
C LEU A 245 7.82 -7.45 3.12
N GLY A 246 8.99 -7.67 3.73
CA GLY A 246 9.55 -6.74 4.70
C GLY A 246 10.34 -5.65 3.98
N ALA A 247 10.21 -4.39 4.41
CA ALA A 247 10.91 -3.25 3.82
C ALA A 247 11.23 -2.16 4.86
N TYR A 248 11.94 -1.09 4.49
CA TYR A 248 12.12 0.14 5.28
C TYR A 248 12.53 0.01 6.77
N GLN A 249 13.33 -1.01 7.12
CA GLN A 249 13.81 -1.21 8.50
C GLN A 249 14.39 0.06 9.16
N ARG A 250 14.16 0.22 10.46
CA ARG A 250 14.56 1.36 11.32
C ARG A 250 16.05 1.44 11.70
N ASN A 251 16.95 0.92 10.88
CA ASN A 251 18.36 1.20 11.07
C ASN A 251 18.69 2.51 10.33
N LEU A 252 18.70 3.63 11.08
CA LEU A 252 19.00 4.99 10.61
C LEU A 252 20.27 5.11 9.74
N VAL A 253 21.17 4.13 9.80
CA VAL A 253 22.42 4.08 9.02
C VAL A 253 22.26 3.38 7.65
N SER A 254 21.23 2.54 7.45
CA SER A 254 21.06 1.77 6.21
C SER A 254 20.07 2.36 5.20
N ARG A 255 19.20 3.31 5.60
CA ARG A 255 18.23 3.97 4.69
C ARG A 255 18.91 4.69 3.50
N TRP A 256 20.18 5.07 3.64
CA TRP A 256 20.91 5.87 2.67
C TRP A 256 21.65 5.09 1.57
N PHE A 257 21.78 3.76 1.67
CA PHE A 257 22.73 3.01 0.82
C PHE A 257 22.12 1.93 -0.08
N ARG A 258 20.83 1.63 0.02
CA ARG A 258 20.19 0.66 -0.89
C ARG A 258 18.71 0.99 -1.13
N GLN A 259 18.32 1.05 -2.41
CA GLN A 259 16.92 1.13 -2.82
C GLN A 259 16.14 -0.03 -2.18
N SER A 260 14.99 0.25 -1.57
CA SER A 260 14.18 -0.79 -0.95
C SER A 260 13.65 -1.74 -2.02
N MET A 261 13.54 -3.05 -1.72
CA MET A 261 12.83 -3.97 -2.62
C MET A 261 11.41 -3.48 -2.91
N ALA A 262 10.74 -2.86 -1.93
CA ALA A 262 9.42 -2.26 -2.15
C ALA A 262 9.45 -1.13 -3.20
N ASP A 263 10.49 -0.30 -3.21
CA ASP A 263 10.66 0.75 -4.23
C ASP A 263 10.78 0.13 -5.62
N VAL A 264 11.63 -0.90 -5.76
CA VAL A 264 11.84 -1.60 -7.04
C VAL A 264 10.55 -2.25 -7.55
N LEU A 265 9.75 -2.85 -6.66
CA LEU A 265 8.49 -3.49 -7.05
C LEU A 265 7.43 -2.46 -7.43
N MET A 266 7.30 -1.35 -6.69
CA MET A 266 6.36 -0.28 -7.02
C MET A 266 6.69 0.37 -8.38
N GLU A 267 7.97 0.50 -8.71
CA GLU A 267 8.42 1.06 -9.98
C GLU A 267 8.15 0.13 -11.18
N LYS A 268 8.28 -1.20 -10.98
CA LYS A 268 8.36 -2.15 -12.10
C LYS A 268 7.13 -3.04 -12.30
N LEU A 269 6.19 -3.04 -11.36
CA LEU A 269 5.05 -3.97 -11.34
C LEU A 269 3.74 -3.27 -10.94
N ASP A 270 2.63 -3.81 -11.42
CA ASP A 270 1.26 -3.44 -11.05
C ASP A 270 0.66 -4.40 -10.00
N SER A 271 1.52 -5.04 -9.21
CA SER A 271 1.11 -5.98 -8.16
C SER A 271 0.73 -5.24 -6.87
N PRO A 272 -0.34 -5.64 -6.17
CA PRO A 272 -0.58 -5.15 -4.82
C PRO A 272 0.54 -5.65 -3.88
N LEU A 273 1.07 -4.75 -3.05
CA LEU A 273 2.20 -5.01 -2.16
C LEU A 273 1.76 -4.90 -0.70
N PHE A 274 1.84 -5.99 0.04
CA PHE A 274 1.69 -5.98 1.49
C PHE A 274 3.07 -5.81 2.14
N ILE A 275 3.29 -4.64 2.73
CA ILE A 275 4.55 -4.24 3.36
C ILE A 275 4.35 -4.18 4.86
N ALA A 276 5.24 -4.80 5.63
CA ALA A 276 5.29 -4.58 7.07
C ALA A 276 6.72 -4.62 7.59
N HIS A 277 7.01 -3.78 8.59
CA HIS A 277 8.32 -3.69 9.21
C HIS A 277 8.22 -3.27 10.68
N THR A 278 9.34 -3.38 11.38
CA THR A 278 9.49 -3.13 12.82
C THR A 278 10.22 -1.83 13.10
#